data_AF-A0A1L3MJG7-F1
#
_entry.id   AF-A0A1L3MJG7-F1
#
_cell.length_a   1.000
_cell.length_b   1.000
_cell.length_c   1.000
_cell.angle_alpha   90.00
_cell.angle_beta   90.00
_cell.angle_gamma   90.00
#
_symmetry.space_group_name_H-M   'P 1'
#
loop_
_entity.id
_entity.type
_entity.pdbx_description
1 polymer ?
#
loop_
_entity_poly.entity_id
_entity_poly.type
_entity_poly.pdbx_seq_one_letter_code
_entity_poly.pdbx_strand_id
1 'polypeptide(L)'
;MTSSDGSWSARLVDALARRLPSVSRRDVLIGSAVAGSALVTAPRTYALRPVSAYATICGPGNTAASGWTVFCATINKGENACPPGSFAAGWWKAAGSSWCGGRYRYIVDCNASCSKCSTGCTDGICDNTCWSCSCGTGSSATCDQRRVCCNAFRYGQCNTQVACSGGVHCRVVSCTPPYRWENCTTTSLVDNRTSEHSSPLLPQWGVVASRYYAMGEQTSHLGHSMGPVRSVGDGVGTYVRFSSGGRIYTKKGTSTAYSVRSQVVTRLVAHGSVKGALGYPAGHEFLASAGGLTQRFDKGAVSGVSLSQLKAVYGPAWTIWERLGRKNGELGYPTSERTTVATGWIQHFQKGAISKRGSAPSVHVSGAFAAAWRSAGAERGVLGLPTKVAWSLSRGSYQRFEGGELWRIGTQTPRRVTGTILTAWKAAGGHVGRYGYPIGDTTQRSDGQWQCAFEGGTIVA
;
A
#
# COMPACT_ATOMS: atom_id res chain seq x y z
N MET A 1 -48.26 -6.47 51.50
CA MET A 1 -48.79 -6.49 50.11
C MET A 1 -48.36 -5.22 49.40
N THR A 2 -48.23 -5.29 48.07
CA THR A 2 -47.72 -4.28 47.13
C THR A 2 -48.16 -2.83 47.35
N SER A 3 -47.23 -1.88 47.25
CA SER A 3 -47.50 -0.54 46.71
C SER A 3 -46.68 -0.33 45.44
N SER A 4 -47.36 0.09 44.37
CA SER A 4 -46.80 0.23 43.03
C SER A 4 -46.79 1.71 42.62
N ASP A 5 -45.62 2.34 42.56
CA ASP A 5 -45.47 3.69 41.97
C ASP A 5 -44.20 3.79 41.11
N GLY A 6 -44.17 2.98 40.05
CA GLY A 6 -43.29 3.24 38.91
C GLY A 6 -43.96 4.31 38.03
N SER A 7 -43.39 5.52 38.01
CA SER A 7 -44.03 6.69 37.40
C SER A 7 -44.51 6.45 35.96
N TRP A 8 -45.60 7.13 35.59
CA TRP A 8 -46.19 7.03 34.25
C TRP A 8 -45.17 7.35 33.15
N SER A 9 -44.24 8.28 33.42
CA SER A 9 -43.10 8.62 32.56
C SER A 9 -42.11 7.48 32.38
N ALA A 10 -41.79 6.71 33.43
CA ALA A 10 -40.92 5.52 33.30
C ALA A 10 -41.58 4.44 32.42
N ARG A 11 -42.88 4.17 32.62
CA ARG A 11 -43.63 3.23 31.76
C ARG A 11 -43.74 3.70 30.31
N LEU A 12 -43.91 5.00 30.09
CA LEU A 12 -43.96 5.60 28.74
C LEU A 12 -42.60 5.53 28.04
N VAL A 13 -41.51 5.84 28.74
CA VAL A 13 -40.13 5.73 28.22
C VAL A 13 -39.78 4.28 27.91
N ASP A 14 -40.13 3.33 28.78
CA ASP A 14 -39.86 1.90 28.58
C ASP A 14 -40.77 1.29 27.48
N ALA A 15 -41.98 1.82 27.27
CA ALA A 15 -42.82 1.49 26.12
C ALA A 15 -42.31 2.09 24.79
N LEU A 16 -41.74 3.30 24.83
CA LEU A 16 -41.08 3.93 23.67
C LEU A 16 -39.75 3.23 23.34
N ALA A 17 -38.95 2.87 24.35
CA ALA A 17 -37.72 2.11 24.19
C ALA A 17 -37.95 0.73 23.58
N ARG A 18 -39.02 0.03 23.99
CA ARG A 18 -39.47 -1.23 23.35
C ARG A 18 -40.05 -1.07 21.94
N ARG A 19 -40.39 0.15 21.51
CA ARG A 19 -40.81 0.48 20.13
C ARG A 19 -39.67 0.99 19.24
N LEU A 20 -38.50 1.29 19.81
CA LEU A 20 -37.30 1.61 19.05
C LEU A 20 -36.57 0.31 18.69
N PRO A 21 -36.16 0.10 17.43
CA PRO A 21 -35.39 -1.09 17.06
C PRO A 21 -34.05 -1.11 17.82
N SER A 22 -33.57 -2.31 18.15
CA SER A 22 -32.33 -2.50 18.92
C SER A 22 -31.12 -2.00 18.13
N VAL A 23 -30.66 -0.79 18.47
CA VAL A 23 -29.49 -0.17 17.82
C VAL A 23 -28.23 -0.86 18.35
N SER A 24 -27.50 -1.61 17.50
CA SER A 24 -26.25 -2.23 17.94
C SER A 24 -25.17 -1.16 18.15
N ARG A 25 -24.14 -1.46 18.95
CA ARG A 25 -22.96 -0.58 19.07
C ARG A 25 -22.33 -0.24 17.71
N ARG A 26 -22.44 -1.15 16.73
CA ARG A 26 -21.97 -0.94 15.36
C ARG A 26 -22.82 0.08 14.61
N ASP A 27 -24.14 0.06 14.80
CA ASP A 27 -25.07 0.99 14.15
C ASP A 27 -24.95 2.40 14.74
N VAL A 28 -24.71 2.53 16.06
CA VAL A 28 -24.36 3.81 16.70
C VAL A 28 -23.06 4.37 16.11
N LEU A 29 -22.03 3.55 15.95
CA LEU A 29 -20.74 3.96 15.37
C LEU A 29 -20.85 4.32 13.88
N ILE A 30 -21.67 3.61 13.09
CA ILE A 30 -21.92 3.92 11.69
C ILE A 30 -22.76 5.20 11.56
N GLY A 31 -23.84 5.32 12.32
CA GLY A 31 -24.72 6.50 12.34
C GLY A 31 -23.97 7.78 12.75
N SER A 32 -23.15 7.71 13.80
CA SER A 32 -22.30 8.84 14.21
C SER A 32 -21.21 9.15 13.18
N ALA A 33 -20.62 8.16 12.50
CA ALA A 33 -19.67 8.41 11.42
C ALA A 33 -20.32 9.09 10.19
N VAL A 34 -21.57 8.73 9.84
CA VAL A 34 -22.33 9.37 8.76
C VAL A 34 -22.75 10.80 9.15
N ALA A 35 -23.22 11.02 10.38
CA ALA A 35 -23.53 12.36 10.90
C ALA A 35 -22.29 13.28 10.95
N GLY A 36 -21.16 12.77 11.46
CA GLY A 36 -19.88 13.47 11.45
C GLY A 36 -19.38 13.77 10.03
N SER A 37 -19.59 12.86 9.08
CA SER A 37 -19.28 13.10 7.66
C SER A 37 -20.13 14.23 7.09
N ALA A 38 -21.44 14.26 7.37
CA ALA A 38 -22.35 15.32 6.90
C ALA A 38 -21.99 16.70 7.47
N LEU A 39 -21.62 16.76 8.76
CA LEU A 39 -21.10 17.96 9.42
C LEU A 39 -19.80 18.47 8.77
N VAL A 40 -18.92 17.58 8.30
CA VAL A 40 -17.66 17.98 7.64
C VAL A 40 -17.86 18.36 6.17
N THR A 41 -18.70 17.64 5.41
CA THR A 41 -18.84 17.87 3.97
C THR A 41 -19.83 18.97 3.60
N ALA A 42 -20.86 19.21 4.41
CA ALA A 42 -21.89 20.21 4.14
C ALA A 42 -22.57 20.73 5.44
N PRO A 43 -21.80 21.35 6.35
CA PRO A 43 -22.27 21.77 7.68
C PRO A 43 -23.51 22.66 7.64
N ARG A 44 -23.53 23.67 6.74
CA ARG A 44 -24.66 24.59 6.61
C ARG A 44 -25.93 23.88 6.17
N THR A 45 -25.84 22.93 5.23
CA THR A 45 -27.02 22.20 4.74
C THR A 45 -27.59 21.27 5.82
N TYR A 46 -26.72 20.59 6.57
CA TYR A 46 -27.14 19.69 7.63
C TYR A 46 -27.68 20.42 8.87
N ALA A 47 -27.15 21.60 9.20
CA ALA A 47 -27.60 22.40 10.34
C ALA A 47 -28.86 23.25 10.05
N LEU A 48 -29.09 23.67 8.80
CA LEU A 48 -30.12 24.66 8.44
C LEU A 48 -31.31 24.07 7.66
N ARG A 49 -31.34 22.76 7.37
CA ARG A 49 -32.45 22.12 6.66
C ARG A 49 -32.83 20.80 7.34
N PRO A 50 -34.12 20.42 7.37
CA PRO A 50 -34.58 19.13 7.88
C PRO A 50 -34.27 18.02 6.86
N VAL A 51 -32.99 17.68 6.73
CA VAL A 51 -32.45 16.64 5.84
C VAL A 51 -31.66 15.63 6.66
N SER A 52 -31.71 14.35 6.30
CA SER A 52 -30.87 13.36 6.97
C SER A 52 -29.38 13.60 6.68
N ALA A 53 -28.50 13.11 7.55
CA ALA A 53 -27.05 13.17 7.33
C ALA A 53 -26.68 12.52 5.98
N TYR A 54 -27.33 11.40 5.63
CA TYR A 54 -27.17 10.74 4.34
C TYR A 54 -27.73 11.58 3.19
N ALA A 55 -28.90 12.21 3.36
CA ALA A 55 -29.51 13.08 2.34
C ALA A 55 -28.55 14.22 1.94
N THR A 56 -27.85 14.76 2.94
CA THR A 56 -26.81 15.78 2.80
C THR A 56 -25.59 15.28 2.00
N ILE A 57 -25.23 14.00 2.11
CA ILE A 57 -24.05 13.40 1.48
C ILE A 57 -24.32 12.97 0.02
N CYS A 58 -25.58 12.67 -0.33
CA CYS A 58 -25.91 12.05 -1.62
C CYS A 58 -26.83 12.87 -2.56
N GLY A 59 -27.14 14.14 -2.24
CA GLY A 59 -27.90 15.07 -3.10
C GLY A 59 -29.44 14.90 -3.12
N PRO A 60 -30.22 15.87 -3.62
CA PRO A 60 -31.69 15.75 -3.65
C PRO A 60 -32.16 14.54 -4.49
N GLY A 61 -33.28 13.92 -4.10
CA GLY A 61 -33.80 12.72 -4.77
C GLY A 61 -33.12 11.39 -4.41
N ASN A 62 -32.43 11.34 -3.25
CA ASN A 62 -31.72 10.16 -2.77
C ASN A 62 -32.47 9.35 -1.69
N THR A 63 -33.75 9.64 -1.46
CA THR A 63 -34.55 9.06 -0.37
C THR A 63 -34.84 7.57 -0.58
N ALA A 64 -35.19 6.88 0.50
CA ALA A 64 -35.72 5.51 0.50
C ALA A 64 -36.86 5.27 -0.51
N ALA A 65 -37.69 6.29 -0.74
CA ALA A 65 -38.85 6.23 -1.64
C ALA A 65 -38.53 6.60 -3.11
N SER A 66 -37.29 6.97 -3.42
CA SER A 66 -36.90 7.36 -4.78
C SER A 66 -36.72 6.12 -5.66
N GLY A 67 -37.29 6.15 -6.88
CA GLY A 67 -37.33 4.99 -7.79
C GLY A 67 -35.98 4.56 -8.41
N TRP A 68 -34.88 5.23 -8.06
CA TRP A 68 -33.57 5.06 -8.70
C TRP A 68 -32.39 5.25 -7.74
N THR A 69 -31.26 4.64 -8.10
CA THR A 69 -30.05 4.56 -7.28
C THR A 69 -28.99 5.56 -7.78
N VAL A 70 -28.87 6.72 -7.13
CA VAL A 70 -27.75 7.67 -7.35
C VAL A 70 -26.47 7.14 -6.68
N PHE A 71 -25.40 6.93 -7.44
CA PHE A 71 -24.14 6.40 -6.91
C PHE A 71 -23.52 7.38 -5.90
N CYS A 72 -23.12 6.92 -4.72
CA CYS A 72 -22.66 7.80 -3.64
C CYS A 72 -21.46 7.21 -2.88
N ALA A 73 -20.64 8.07 -2.27
CA ALA A 73 -19.37 7.71 -1.62
C ALA A 73 -19.50 6.74 -0.43
N THR A 74 -20.73 6.52 0.06
CA THR A 74 -21.08 5.62 1.16
C THR A 74 -21.61 4.25 0.70
N ILE A 75 -21.98 4.07 -0.57
CA ILE A 75 -22.65 2.86 -1.05
C ILE A 75 -21.72 1.65 -1.01
N ASN A 76 -22.23 0.53 -0.50
CA ASN A 76 -21.50 -0.67 -0.11
C ASN A 76 -20.31 -0.34 0.79
N LYS A 77 -20.51 0.52 1.79
CA LYS A 77 -19.46 1.08 2.68
C LYS A 77 -18.32 1.78 1.92
N GLY A 78 -18.57 2.18 0.67
CA GLY A 78 -17.61 2.76 -0.28
C GLY A 78 -16.96 1.74 -1.23
N GLU A 79 -17.19 0.43 -1.08
CA GLU A 79 -16.59 -0.60 -1.94
C GLU A 79 -17.30 -0.71 -3.29
N ASN A 80 -16.57 -0.40 -4.36
CA ASN A 80 -17.08 -0.46 -5.74
C ASN A 80 -16.99 -1.89 -6.31
N ALA A 81 -17.70 -2.81 -5.66
CA ALA A 81 -17.81 -4.24 -5.99
C ALA A 81 -19.19 -4.78 -5.60
N CYS A 82 -19.55 -5.97 -6.11
CA CYS A 82 -20.77 -6.64 -5.67
C CYS A 82 -20.62 -7.12 -4.21
N PRO A 83 -21.60 -6.85 -3.32
CA PRO A 83 -21.57 -7.34 -1.94
C PRO A 83 -21.50 -8.87 -1.84
N PRO A 84 -21.02 -9.42 -0.72
CA PRO A 84 -21.11 -10.84 -0.41
C PRO A 84 -22.54 -11.38 -0.59
N GLY A 85 -22.66 -12.55 -1.19
CA GLY A 85 -23.96 -13.14 -1.52
C GLY A 85 -24.69 -12.45 -2.69
N SER A 86 -23.98 -11.73 -3.55
CA SER A 86 -24.51 -11.21 -4.83
C SER A 86 -23.50 -11.40 -5.95
N PHE A 87 -23.97 -11.33 -7.19
CA PHE A 87 -23.16 -11.49 -8.40
C PHE A 87 -23.62 -10.55 -9.52
N ALA A 88 -22.72 -10.17 -10.41
CA ALA A 88 -23.04 -9.38 -11.59
C ALA A 88 -23.94 -10.20 -12.54
N ALA A 89 -25.14 -9.70 -12.83
CA ALA A 89 -26.16 -10.43 -13.60
C ALA A 89 -26.61 -9.70 -14.89
N GLY A 90 -26.45 -8.39 -14.96
CA GLY A 90 -26.77 -7.56 -16.13
C GLY A 90 -26.03 -6.22 -16.10
N TRP A 91 -25.92 -5.55 -17.25
CA TRP A 91 -25.22 -4.28 -17.34
C TRP A 91 -25.70 -3.38 -18.49
N TRP A 92 -25.57 -2.06 -18.32
CA TRP A 92 -25.78 -1.11 -19.41
C TRP A 92 -24.69 -0.04 -19.43
N LYS A 93 -24.56 0.66 -20.56
CA LYS A 93 -23.66 1.80 -20.70
C LYS A 93 -24.42 3.12 -20.80
N ALA A 94 -23.79 4.19 -20.35
CA ALA A 94 -24.26 5.56 -20.54
C ALA A 94 -23.10 6.44 -21.03
N ALA A 95 -23.29 7.14 -22.15
CA ALA A 95 -22.31 8.03 -22.73
C ALA A 95 -22.16 9.34 -21.94
N GLY A 96 -21.03 10.05 -22.13
CA GLY A 96 -20.86 11.42 -21.65
C GLY A 96 -20.67 11.56 -20.14
N SER A 97 -20.30 10.50 -19.42
CA SER A 97 -20.25 10.53 -17.95
C SER A 97 -19.10 11.36 -17.41
N SER A 98 -19.39 12.37 -16.59
CA SER A 98 -18.41 13.17 -15.84
C SER A 98 -17.49 12.30 -14.98
N TRP A 99 -18.04 11.24 -14.36
CA TRP A 99 -17.31 10.28 -13.54
C TRP A 99 -16.25 9.50 -14.33
N CYS A 100 -16.46 9.32 -15.65
CA CYS A 100 -15.49 8.70 -16.57
C CYS A 100 -14.80 9.72 -17.51
N GLY A 101 -14.80 11.01 -17.17
CA GLY A 101 -14.15 12.05 -17.96
C GLY A 101 -14.75 12.21 -19.36
N GLY A 102 -16.08 12.15 -19.47
CA GLY A 102 -16.85 12.23 -20.71
C GLY A 102 -16.99 10.89 -21.47
N ARG A 103 -16.38 9.81 -20.99
CA ARG A 103 -16.45 8.48 -21.61
C ARG A 103 -17.75 7.76 -21.25
N TYR A 104 -17.92 6.54 -21.79
CA TYR A 104 -18.92 5.62 -21.30
C TYR A 104 -18.63 5.25 -19.83
N ARG A 105 -19.65 5.39 -18.97
CA ARG A 105 -19.75 4.63 -17.72
C ARG A 105 -20.50 3.34 -18.00
N TYR A 106 -20.09 2.27 -17.33
CA TYR A 106 -20.76 0.97 -17.33
C TYR A 106 -21.37 0.77 -15.95
N ILE A 107 -22.68 0.56 -15.89
CA ILE A 107 -23.40 0.23 -14.66
C ILE A 107 -23.72 -1.26 -14.68
N VAL A 108 -23.36 -1.95 -13.61
CA VAL A 108 -23.55 -3.39 -13.45
C VAL A 108 -24.49 -3.64 -12.28
N ASP A 109 -25.57 -4.39 -12.53
CA ASP A 109 -26.51 -4.82 -11.50
C ASP A 109 -25.97 -6.08 -10.82
N CYS A 110 -25.73 -5.97 -9.51
CA CYS A 110 -25.35 -7.06 -8.63
C CYS A 110 -26.64 -7.65 -8.05
N ASN A 111 -27.11 -8.75 -8.63
CA ASN A 111 -28.29 -9.47 -8.16
C ASN A 111 -27.92 -10.37 -6.98
N ALA A 112 -28.83 -10.49 -6.02
CA ALA A 112 -28.64 -11.38 -4.89
C ALA A 112 -28.57 -12.85 -5.33
N SER A 113 -27.77 -13.67 -4.65
CA SER A 113 -27.78 -15.12 -4.84
C SER A 113 -29.00 -15.74 -4.17
N CYS A 114 -29.60 -16.73 -4.81
CA CYS A 114 -30.62 -17.60 -4.21
C CYS A 114 -29.91 -18.55 -3.23
N SER A 115 -30.00 -18.28 -1.92
CA SER A 115 -29.15 -18.93 -0.91
C SER A 115 -29.88 -19.81 0.08
N LYS A 116 -31.22 -19.75 0.14
CA LYS A 116 -32.03 -20.51 1.11
C LYS A 116 -32.92 -21.59 0.45
N CYS A 117 -32.95 -21.65 -0.88
CA CYS A 117 -33.79 -22.56 -1.65
C CYS A 117 -33.00 -23.16 -2.81
N SER A 118 -33.17 -24.46 -3.04
CA SER A 118 -32.54 -25.23 -4.12
C SER A 118 -33.47 -25.45 -5.33
N THR A 119 -34.75 -25.14 -5.19
CA THR A 119 -35.80 -25.20 -6.21
C THR A 119 -36.68 -23.94 -6.12
N GLY A 120 -37.49 -23.68 -7.15
CA GLY A 120 -38.31 -22.47 -7.25
C GLY A 120 -37.60 -21.32 -7.97
N CYS A 121 -37.88 -21.19 -9.26
CA CYS A 121 -37.24 -20.20 -10.13
C CYS A 121 -38.13 -19.93 -11.35
N THR A 122 -38.85 -18.82 -11.31
CA THR A 122 -39.76 -18.39 -12.39
C THR A 122 -39.11 -17.20 -13.09
N ASP A 123 -39.04 -17.23 -14.42
CA ASP A 123 -38.40 -16.18 -15.24
C ASP A 123 -36.96 -15.82 -14.82
N GLY A 124 -36.20 -16.80 -14.32
CA GLY A 124 -34.82 -16.61 -13.84
C GLY A 124 -34.71 -15.91 -12.47
N ILE A 125 -35.84 -15.74 -11.77
CA ILE A 125 -35.95 -15.14 -10.45
C ILE A 125 -36.40 -16.19 -9.42
N CYS A 126 -35.68 -16.31 -8.30
CA CYS A 126 -36.13 -17.11 -7.16
C CYS A 126 -37.03 -16.29 -6.20
N ASP A 127 -37.81 -17.00 -5.39
CA ASP A 127 -38.74 -16.39 -4.45
C ASP A 127 -38.07 -15.39 -3.47
N ASN A 128 -38.81 -14.36 -3.03
CA ASN A 128 -38.29 -13.29 -2.19
C ASN A 128 -37.99 -13.70 -0.73
N THR A 129 -38.33 -14.92 -0.33
CA THR A 129 -37.84 -15.52 0.91
C THR A 129 -36.46 -16.17 0.71
N CYS A 130 -36.14 -16.57 -0.53
CA CYS A 130 -34.99 -17.40 -0.90
C CYS A 130 -33.66 -16.66 -1.14
N TRP A 131 -33.69 -15.38 -1.52
CA TRP A 131 -32.46 -14.59 -1.75
C TRP A 131 -31.65 -14.31 -0.46
N SER A 132 -30.37 -14.00 -0.65
CA SER A 132 -29.36 -13.69 0.37
C SER A 132 -29.56 -12.38 1.14
N CYS A 133 -30.59 -11.62 0.80
CA CYS A 133 -30.96 -10.33 1.38
C CYS A 133 -32.48 -10.30 1.63
N SER A 134 -33.03 -9.13 1.94
CA SER A 134 -34.48 -8.89 2.04
C SER A 134 -34.80 -7.50 1.50
N CYS A 135 -36.02 -7.29 1.00
CA CYS A 135 -36.46 -5.96 0.59
C CYS A 135 -36.44 -5.00 1.77
N GLY A 136 -35.64 -3.93 1.65
CA GLY A 136 -35.41 -2.98 2.73
C GLY A 136 -35.07 -1.59 2.23
N THR A 137 -35.27 -0.62 3.10
CA THR A 137 -34.84 0.78 2.94
C THR A 137 -34.35 1.34 4.27
N GLY A 138 -33.58 2.42 4.25
CA GLY A 138 -33.17 3.13 5.47
C GLY A 138 -31.88 2.61 6.12
N SER A 139 -31.64 3.02 7.37
CA SER A 139 -30.33 2.98 8.04
C SER A 139 -29.78 1.58 8.35
N SER A 140 -30.60 0.54 8.33
CA SER A 140 -30.21 -0.87 8.56
C SER A 140 -30.02 -1.68 7.26
N ALA A 141 -30.34 -1.12 6.09
CA ALA A 141 -30.19 -1.79 4.80
C ALA A 141 -28.98 -1.25 4.01
N THR A 142 -28.10 -2.16 3.54
CA THR A 142 -26.93 -1.84 2.70
C THR A 142 -26.94 -2.70 1.43
N CYS A 143 -26.74 -2.26 0.19
CA CYS A 143 -26.36 -0.95 -0.39
C CYS A 143 -26.88 0.30 0.35
N ASP A 144 -25.96 1.02 0.99
CA ASP A 144 -26.20 1.90 2.13
C ASP A 144 -27.37 2.88 1.91
N GLN A 145 -28.48 2.59 2.58
CA GLN A 145 -29.68 3.42 2.75
C GLN A 145 -30.58 3.63 1.51
N ARG A 146 -30.54 2.68 0.55
CA ARG A 146 -31.45 2.65 -0.62
C ARG A 146 -32.52 1.58 -0.53
N ARG A 147 -33.44 1.56 -1.50
CA ARG A 147 -34.31 0.42 -1.80
C ARG A 147 -33.44 -0.73 -2.34
N VAL A 148 -33.06 -1.63 -1.45
CA VAL A 148 -32.18 -2.79 -1.71
C VAL A 148 -33.03 -4.03 -1.79
N CYS A 149 -32.75 -4.92 -2.75
CA CYS A 149 -33.44 -6.20 -2.90
C CYS A 149 -34.97 -6.06 -2.91
N CYS A 150 -35.50 -5.13 -3.69
CA CYS A 150 -36.95 -4.99 -3.89
C CYS A 150 -37.38 -4.99 -5.36
N ASN A 151 -36.42 -4.85 -6.29
CA ASN A 151 -36.66 -4.91 -7.73
C ASN A 151 -36.07 -6.24 -8.23
N ALA A 152 -36.94 -7.20 -8.52
CA ALA A 152 -36.56 -8.53 -8.99
C ALA A 152 -36.67 -8.60 -10.51
N PHE A 153 -35.54 -8.42 -11.19
CA PHE A 153 -35.43 -8.52 -12.64
C PHE A 153 -33.99 -8.87 -13.01
N ARG A 154 -33.83 -9.51 -14.17
CA ARG A 154 -32.53 -9.86 -14.76
C ARG A 154 -32.66 -9.90 -16.27
N TYR A 155 -31.63 -9.42 -16.96
CA TYR A 155 -31.63 -9.21 -18.40
C TYR A 155 -30.41 -9.85 -19.09
N GLY A 156 -29.82 -10.86 -18.43
CA GLY A 156 -29.10 -11.95 -19.11
C GLY A 156 -27.76 -11.64 -19.76
N GLN A 157 -27.00 -10.64 -19.28
CA GLN A 157 -25.71 -10.28 -19.89
C GLN A 157 -24.50 -10.65 -19.05
N CYS A 158 -24.64 -11.01 -17.78
CA CYS A 158 -23.53 -11.47 -16.93
C CYS A 158 -23.91 -12.76 -16.20
N ASN A 159 -22.90 -13.60 -16.01
CA ASN A 159 -22.98 -14.90 -15.32
C ASN A 159 -24.20 -15.73 -15.75
N THR A 160 -24.41 -15.86 -17.07
CA THR A 160 -25.57 -16.51 -17.68
C THR A 160 -25.70 -17.98 -17.31
N GLN A 161 -24.60 -18.63 -16.90
CA GLN A 161 -24.59 -20.00 -16.36
C GLN A 161 -25.34 -20.13 -15.02
N VAL A 162 -25.49 -19.04 -14.26
CA VAL A 162 -26.34 -19.03 -13.06
C VAL A 162 -27.78 -18.93 -13.55
N ALA A 163 -28.59 -19.97 -13.38
CA ALA A 163 -29.98 -19.96 -13.85
C ALA A 163 -30.85 -18.94 -13.08
N CYS A 164 -30.68 -18.87 -11.76
CA CYS A 164 -31.61 -18.19 -10.85
C CYS A 164 -30.93 -17.09 -10.06
N SER A 165 -31.62 -15.95 -9.95
CA SER A 165 -31.15 -14.78 -9.21
C SER A 165 -32.24 -14.26 -8.28
N GLY A 166 -31.86 -13.69 -7.14
CA GLY A 166 -32.71 -12.71 -6.48
C GLY A 166 -32.68 -11.41 -7.28
N GLY A 167 -33.48 -10.43 -6.87
CA GLY A 167 -33.39 -9.07 -7.42
C GLY A 167 -32.14 -8.30 -7.00
N VAL A 168 -32.10 -7.04 -7.44
CA VAL A 168 -30.90 -6.20 -7.38
C VAL A 168 -30.54 -5.82 -5.94
N HIS A 169 -29.40 -6.33 -5.48
CA HIS A 169 -28.82 -6.04 -4.16
C HIS A 169 -28.06 -4.71 -4.21
N CYS A 170 -27.19 -4.55 -5.21
CA CYS A 170 -26.34 -3.38 -5.36
C CYS A 170 -26.04 -3.07 -6.83
N ARG A 171 -25.37 -1.95 -7.06
CA ARG A 171 -24.85 -1.58 -8.37
C ARG A 171 -23.38 -1.17 -8.27
N VAL A 172 -22.60 -1.57 -9.26
CA VAL A 172 -21.18 -1.20 -9.44
C VAL A 172 -21.07 -0.29 -10.65
N VAL A 173 -20.09 0.64 -10.64
CA VAL A 173 -19.76 1.47 -11.81
C VAL A 173 -18.32 1.24 -12.20
N SER A 174 -18.05 1.10 -13.49
CA SER A 174 -16.69 1.05 -14.04
C SER A 174 -16.63 1.94 -15.28
N CYS A 175 -15.46 2.50 -15.58
CA CYS A 175 -15.18 3.09 -16.90
C CYS A 175 -14.65 2.03 -17.88
N THR A 176 -14.43 0.81 -17.38
CA THR A 176 -13.97 -0.37 -18.10
C THR A 176 -15.15 -1.33 -18.32
N PRO A 177 -15.40 -1.79 -19.57
CA PRO A 177 -16.53 -2.66 -19.86
C PRO A 177 -16.52 -3.95 -19.02
N PRO A 178 -17.67 -4.41 -18.49
CA PRO A 178 -17.73 -5.53 -17.55
C PRO A 178 -17.26 -6.86 -18.15
N TYR A 179 -17.48 -7.09 -19.46
CA TYR A 179 -16.93 -8.23 -20.19
C TYR A 179 -15.39 -8.29 -20.27
N ARG A 180 -14.67 -7.35 -19.65
CA ARG A 180 -13.20 -7.39 -19.47
C ARG A 180 -12.75 -7.81 -18.07
N TRP A 181 -13.64 -7.84 -17.09
CA TRP A 181 -13.31 -8.13 -15.68
C TRP A 181 -14.29 -9.08 -14.99
N GLU A 182 -15.35 -9.49 -15.66
CA GLU A 182 -16.43 -10.34 -15.18
C GLU A 182 -16.92 -11.23 -16.34
N ASN A 183 -17.56 -12.36 -16.06
CA ASN A 183 -18.13 -13.22 -17.10
C ASN A 183 -19.40 -12.60 -17.70
N CYS A 184 -19.22 -11.69 -18.66
CA CYS A 184 -20.32 -10.97 -19.31
C CYS A 184 -20.24 -11.01 -20.85
N THR A 185 -21.39 -10.96 -21.50
CA THR A 185 -21.52 -10.81 -22.94
C THR A 185 -21.18 -9.37 -23.38
N THR A 186 -20.83 -9.21 -24.66
CA THR A 186 -20.56 -7.91 -25.28
C THR A 186 -21.83 -7.16 -25.70
N THR A 187 -23.00 -7.83 -25.71
CA THR A 187 -24.31 -7.24 -25.97
C THR A 187 -24.59 -6.11 -24.98
N SER A 188 -24.68 -4.87 -25.45
CA SER A 188 -24.79 -3.69 -24.59
C SER A 188 -26.18 -3.06 -24.64
N LEU A 189 -26.86 -2.97 -23.49
CA LEU A 189 -27.97 -2.04 -23.31
C LEU A 189 -27.44 -0.61 -23.11
N VAL A 190 -28.26 0.40 -23.41
CA VAL A 190 -27.91 1.82 -23.32
C VAL A 190 -29.01 2.60 -22.60
N ASP A 191 -28.63 3.38 -21.58
CA ASP A 191 -29.50 4.41 -21.01
C ASP A 191 -28.66 5.63 -20.63
N ASN A 192 -28.54 6.57 -21.59
CA ASN A 192 -27.77 7.78 -21.43
C ASN A 192 -28.32 8.74 -20.35
N ARG A 193 -29.56 8.58 -19.88
CA ARG A 193 -30.11 9.37 -18.76
C ARG A 193 -29.33 9.10 -17.46
N THR A 194 -28.74 7.91 -17.35
CA THR A 194 -27.97 7.48 -16.17
C THR A 194 -26.51 7.97 -16.15
N SER A 195 -26.09 8.76 -17.14
CA SER A 195 -24.73 9.33 -17.27
C SER A 195 -24.27 10.04 -15.99
N GLU A 196 -25.14 10.88 -15.44
CA GLU A 196 -24.90 11.76 -14.29
C GLU A 196 -25.67 11.33 -13.02
N HIS A 197 -26.07 10.06 -12.91
CA HIS A 197 -26.67 9.51 -11.68
C HIS A 197 -25.64 9.32 -10.56
N SER A 198 -24.82 10.32 -10.27
CA SER A 198 -23.72 10.31 -9.30
C SER A 198 -23.91 11.44 -8.27
N SER A 199 -23.64 11.17 -7.00
CA SER A 199 -23.56 12.21 -5.97
C SER A 199 -22.41 13.16 -6.29
N PRO A 200 -22.57 14.49 -6.11
CA PRO A 200 -21.48 15.44 -6.25
C PRO A 200 -20.34 15.23 -5.23
N LEU A 201 -20.54 14.40 -4.19
CA LEU A 201 -19.49 14.02 -3.24
C LEU A 201 -18.69 12.76 -3.65
N LEU A 202 -19.04 12.10 -4.76
CA LEU A 202 -18.10 11.15 -5.37
C LEU A 202 -16.90 11.91 -5.95
N PRO A 203 -15.69 11.33 -5.93
CA PRO A 203 -14.55 11.93 -6.60
C PRO A 203 -14.87 12.08 -8.09
N GLN A 204 -14.92 13.34 -8.54
CA GLN A 204 -15.01 13.70 -9.94
C GLN A 204 -13.81 13.17 -10.72
N TRP A 205 -13.95 13.01 -12.04
CA TRP A 205 -12.83 12.58 -12.87
C TRP A 205 -11.64 13.52 -12.71
N GLY A 206 -10.48 12.93 -12.46
CA GLY A 206 -9.28 13.64 -12.09
C GLY A 206 -8.10 12.69 -11.99
N VAL A 207 -6.99 13.19 -11.47
CA VAL A 207 -5.68 12.53 -11.54
C VAL A 207 -5.68 11.08 -11.01
N VAL A 208 -6.37 10.82 -9.90
CA VAL A 208 -6.46 9.46 -9.31
C VAL A 208 -7.33 8.53 -10.15
N ALA A 209 -8.50 8.99 -10.61
CA ALA A 209 -9.41 8.21 -11.46
C ALA A 209 -8.77 7.90 -12.82
N SER A 210 -8.17 8.91 -13.46
CA SER A 210 -7.41 8.76 -14.71
C SER A 210 -6.26 7.75 -14.57
N ARG A 211 -5.50 7.80 -13.46
CA ARG A 211 -4.44 6.82 -13.20
C ARG A 211 -4.98 5.40 -13.01
N TYR A 212 -6.08 5.24 -12.26
CA TYR A 212 -6.70 3.93 -12.03
C TYR A 212 -7.28 3.35 -13.32
N TYR A 213 -7.92 4.18 -14.15
CA TYR A 213 -8.39 3.82 -15.48
C TYR A 213 -7.26 3.38 -16.42
N ALA A 214 -6.15 4.13 -16.46
CA ALA A 214 -4.97 3.79 -17.25
C ALA A 214 -4.29 2.47 -16.80
N MET A 215 -4.65 1.93 -15.64
CA MET A 215 -4.19 0.63 -15.14
C MET A 215 -5.18 -0.51 -15.40
N GLY A 216 -6.37 -0.25 -15.96
CA GLY A 216 -7.44 -1.25 -16.17
C GLY A 216 -8.47 -1.35 -15.05
N GLU A 217 -8.48 -0.40 -14.10
CA GLU A 217 -9.39 -0.39 -12.95
C GLU A 217 -9.42 -1.72 -12.18
N GLN A 218 -10.54 -2.44 -12.19
CA GLN A 218 -10.76 -3.69 -11.47
C GLN A 218 -9.84 -4.82 -11.95
N THR A 219 -9.36 -4.79 -13.21
CA THR A 219 -8.39 -5.78 -13.73
C THR A 219 -6.96 -5.50 -13.27
N SER A 220 -6.68 -4.30 -12.75
CA SER A 220 -5.36 -3.94 -12.28
C SER A 220 -4.98 -4.75 -11.04
N HIS A 221 -3.67 -4.86 -10.77
CA HIS A 221 -3.13 -5.46 -9.54
C HIS A 221 -3.59 -4.76 -8.23
N LEU A 222 -4.36 -3.68 -8.31
CA LEU A 222 -4.96 -3.02 -7.15
C LEU A 222 -6.29 -3.67 -6.74
N GLY A 223 -7.02 -4.30 -7.67
CA GLY A 223 -8.41 -4.71 -7.48
C GLY A 223 -9.36 -3.50 -7.39
N HIS A 224 -10.58 -3.73 -6.90
CA HIS A 224 -11.61 -2.70 -6.81
C HIS A 224 -11.30 -1.61 -5.76
N SER A 225 -11.86 -0.41 -5.95
CA SER A 225 -11.75 0.69 -4.98
C SER A 225 -12.57 0.42 -3.71
N MET A 226 -12.01 0.72 -2.54
CA MET A 226 -12.63 0.55 -1.22
C MET A 226 -13.06 1.88 -0.57
N GLY A 227 -13.50 2.85 -1.38
CA GLY A 227 -14.09 4.10 -0.88
C GLY A 227 -13.56 5.38 -1.52
N PRO A 228 -13.95 6.53 -0.95
CA PRO A 228 -13.60 7.84 -1.50
C PRO A 228 -12.11 8.17 -1.34
N VAL A 229 -11.69 9.25 -2.02
CA VAL A 229 -10.39 9.88 -1.82
C VAL A 229 -10.29 10.38 -0.37
N ARG A 230 -9.24 9.97 0.35
CA ARG A 230 -9.00 10.32 1.76
C ARG A 230 -7.81 11.26 1.87
N SER A 231 -7.89 12.25 2.75
CA SER A 231 -6.72 13.05 3.16
C SER A 231 -5.69 12.18 3.91
N VAL A 232 -4.41 12.46 3.71
CA VAL A 232 -3.31 11.89 4.52
C VAL A 232 -3.26 12.54 5.92
N GLY A 233 -3.87 13.71 6.11
CA GLY A 233 -3.82 14.44 7.38
C GLY A 233 -2.48 15.15 7.62
N ASP A 234 -1.88 15.67 6.55
CA ASP A 234 -0.68 16.52 6.56
C ASP A 234 -0.82 17.79 5.69
N GLY A 235 -1.99 18.00 5.07
CA GLY A 235 -2.23 19.11 4.15
C GLY A 235 -1.59 18.97 2.76
N VAL A 236 -0.76 17.95 2.54
CA VAL A 236 0.05 17.78 1.32
C VAL A 236 -0.63 16.88 0.30
N GLY A 237 -1.25 15.78 0.72
CA GLY A 237 -1.74 14.79 -0.25
C GLY A 237 -2.94 13.96 0.18
N THR A 238 -3.46 13.22 -0.79
CA THR A 238 -4.62 12.35 -0.64
C THR A 238 -4.33 10.96 -1.22
N TYR A 239 -5.16 9.98 -0.84
CA TYR A 239 -5.02 8.61 -1.31
C TYR A 239 -6.37 7.88 -1.39
N VAL A 240 -6.43 6.85 -2.24
CA VAL A 240 -7.52 5.86 -2.30
C VAL A 240 -6.97 4.49 -1.88
N ARG A 241 -7.79 3.65 -1.24
CA ARG A 241 -7.48 2.25 -0.90
C ARG A 241 -8.18 1.32 -1.87
N PHE A 242 -7.53 0.20 -2.19
CA PHE A 242 -8.05 -0.82 -3.09
C PHE A 242 -7.98 -2.21 -2.44
N SER A 243 -8.80 -3.15 -2.90
CA SER A 243 -9.07 -4.43 -2.23
C SER A 243 -7.86 -5.36 -2.09
N SER A 244 -6.87 -5.23 -2.98
CA SER A 244 -5.56 -5.90 -2.81
C SER A 244 -4.78 -5.48 -1.55
N GLY A 245 -5.17 -4.37 -0.91
CA GLY A 245 -4.37 -3.61 0.07
C GLY A 245 -3.51 -2.51 -0.57
N GLY A 246 -3.51 -2.39 -1.90
CA GLY A 246 -2.83 -1.35 -2.66
C GLY A 246 -3.46 0.04 -2.47
N ARG A 247 -2.74 1.07 -2.90
CA ARG A 247 -3.15 2.48 -2.79
C ARG A 247 -2.74 3.27 -4.03
N ILE A 248 -3.49 4.31 -4.37
CA ILE A 248 -3.03 5.37 -5.26
C ILE A 248 -2.91 6.65 -4.42
N TYR A 249 -1.77 7.33 -4.52
CA TYR A 249 -1.49 8.61 -3.85
C TYR A 249 -1.39 9.75 -4.87
N THR A 250 -1.79 10.95 -4.49
CA THR A 250 -1.52 12.20 -5.22
C THR A 250 -1.13 13.33 -4.24
N LYS A 251 -0.30 14.26 -4.71
CA LYS A 251 0.06 15.49 -3.99
C LYS A 251 -0.81 16.66 -4.49
N LYS A 252 -1.26 17.53 -3.57
CA LYS A 252 -2.08 18.71 -3.88
C LYS A 252 -1.36 19.59 -4.90
N GLY A 253 -2.09 20.08 -5.89
CA GLY A 253 -1.55 20.91 -6.98
C GLY A 253 -0.75 20.15 -8.04
N THR A 254 -0.68 18.81 -7.99
CA THR A 254 0.01 18.01 -9.02
C THR A 254 -0.97 17.33 -9.98
N SER A 255 -0.54 17.14 -11.23
CA SER A 255 -1.24 16.40 -12.28
C SER A 255 -0.86 14.91 -12.33
N THR A 256 -0.15 14.39 -11.33
CA THR A 256 0.36 13.00 -11.32
C THR A 256 -0.10 12.24 -10.07
N ALA A 257 -0.59 11.02 -10.27
CA ALA A 257 -0.89 10.08 -9.20
C ALA A 257 -0.09 8.80 -9.37
N TYR A 258 0.37 8.24 -8.25
CA TYR A 258 1.21 7.05 -8.22
C TYR A 258 0.51 5.90 -7.52
N SER A 259 0.37 4.81 -8.25
CA SER A 259 -0.05 3.50 -7.74
C SER A 259 1.07 2.84 -6.96
N VAL A 260 0.74 2.32 -5.78
CA VAL A 260 1.64 1.58 -4.88
C VAL A 260 0.94 0.28 -4.50
N ARG A 261 1.50 -0.87 -4.87
CA ARG A 261 0.89 -2.18 -4.62
C ARG A 261 0.99 -2.57 -3.13
N SER A 262 0.16 -3.51 -2.70
CA SER A 262 -0.07 -3.81 -1.28
C SER A 262 1.19 -4.15 -0.49
N GLN A 263 2.10 -4.96 -1.03
CA GLN A 263 3.32 -5.35 -0.31
C GLN A 263 4.34 -4.19 -0.21
N VAL A 264 4.29 -3.19 -1.11
CA VAL A 264 5.01 -1.93 -0.91
C VAL A 264 4.29 -1.07 0.13
N VAL A 265 2.96 -1.00 0.10
CA VAL A 265 2.15 -0.31 1.12
C VAL A 265 2.44 -0.85 2.52
N THR A 266 2.62 -2.16 2.70
CA THR A 266 3.01 -2.76 3.99
C THR A 266 4.33 -2.20 4.51
N ARG A 267 5.37 -2.16 3.67
CA ARG A 267 6.69 -1.58 4.03
C ARG A 267 6.58 -0.07 4.29
N LEU A 268 5.82 0.64 3.45
CA LEU A 268 5.58 2.08 3.60
C LEU A 268 4.90 2.41 4.94
N VAL A 269 3.86 1.66 5.32
CA VAL A 269 3.16 1.81 6.61
C VAL A 269 4.09 1.50 7.79
N ALA A 270 4.88 0.42 7.71
CA ALA A 270 5.87 0.07 8.74
C ALA A 270 6.93 1.16 8.99
N HIS A 271 7.16 2.06 8.02
CA HIS A 271 8.06 3.21 8.15
C HIS A 271 7.34 4.56 8.30
N GLY A 272 6.12 4.56 8.86
CA GLY A 272 5.36 5.77 9.19
C GLY A 272 4.47 6.31 8.06
N SER A 273 4.16 5.48 7.06
CA SER A 273 3.42 5.87 5.84
C SER A 273 4.15 6.99 5.07
N VAL A 274 3.45 7.69 4.17
CA VAL A 274 4.01 8.81 3.39
C VAL A 274 4.43 10.02 4.23
N LYS A 275 3.95 10.13 5.48
CA LYS A 275 4.40 11.13 6.46
C LYS A 275 5.76 10.77 7.09
N GLY A 276 6.15 9.50 7.03
CA GLY A 276 7.32 8.94 7.70
C GLY A 276 8.60 8.98 6.86
N ALA A 277 9.42 7.96 7.03
CA ALA A 277 10.82 7.97 6.59
C ALA A 277 11.00 7.93 5.06
N LEU A 278 10.01 7.41 4.32
CA LEU A 278 10.06 7.28 2.87
C LEU A 278 9.52 8.51 2.12
N GLY A 279 8.54 9.24 2.68
CA GLY A 279 7.87 10.34 1.97
C GLY A 279 6.77 9.86 0.99
N TYR A 280 6.29 10.77 0.13
CA TYR A 280 5.31 10.41 -0.91
C TYR A 280 5.98 9.65 -2.06
N PRO A 281 5.22 8.84 -2.83
CA PRO A 281 5.70 8.25 -4.08
C PRO A 281 6.25 9.32 -5.04
N ALA A 282 7.39 9.02 -5.67
CA ALA A 282 8.13 9.93 -6.55
C ALA A 282 8.38 9.34 -7.95
N GLY A 283 7.55 8.38 -8.35
CA GLY A 283 7.68 7.63 -9.61
C GLY A 283 6.74 6.42 -9.63
N HIS A 284 6.54 5.84 -10.81
CA HIS A 284 5.81 4.59 -10.97
C HIS A 284 6.66 3.39 -10.53
N GLU A 285 5.99 2.29 -10.13
CA GLU A 285 6.66 1.03 -9.80
C GLU A 285 7.40 0.49 -11.04
N PHE A 286 8.69 0.19 -10.87
CA PHE A 286 9.44 -0.58 -11.86
C PHE A 286 9.42 -2.05 -11.45
N LEU A 287 8.78 -2.89 -12.28
CA LEU A 287 8.82 -4.35 -12.21
C LEU A 287 9.80 -4.85 -13.28
N ALA A 288 10.82 -5.60 -12.85
CA ALA A 288 11.71 -6.34 -13.74
C ALA A 288 11.05 -7.66 -14.15
N SER A 289 11.32 -8.14 -15.37
CA SER A 289 10.81 -9.43 -15.86
C SER A 289 11.19 -10.61 -14.96
N ALA A 290 12.33 -10.52 -14.26
CA ALA A 290 12.78 -11.50 -13.26
C ALA A 290 12.09 -11.38 -11.88
N GLY A 291 10.97 -10.64 -11.77
CA GLY A 291 10.16 -10.50 -10.54
C GLY A 291 10.65 -9.43 -9.53
N GLY A 292 11.81 -8.81 -9.78
CA GLY A 292 12.34 -7.73 -8.94
C GLY A 292 11.53 -6.44 -9.04
N LEU A 293 11.42 -5.69 -7.94
CA LEU A 293 10.65 -4.44 -7.88
C LEU A 293 11.47 -3.29 -7.31
N THR A 294 11.24 -2.08 -7.82
CA THR A 294 11.64 -0.81 -7.19
C THR A 294 10.46 0.17 -7.23
N GLN A 295 9.97 0.62 -6.06
CA GLN A 295 9.12 1.81 -5.93
C GLN A 295 9.93 2.95 -5.33
N ARG A 296 9.93 4.12 -5.97
CA ARG A 296 10.59 5.34 -5.45
C ARG A 296 9.65 6.20 -4.63
N PHE A 297 10.21 6.86 -3.62
CA PHE A 297 9.56 7.86 -2.79
C PHE A 297 10.48 9.09 -2.65
N ASP A 298 9.94 10.22 -2.22
CA ASP A 298 10.66 11.50 -2.11
C ASP A 298 11.93 11.41 -1.24
N LYS A 299 11.97 10.50 -0.25
CA LYS A 299 13.07 10.34 0.73
C LYS A 299 13.66 8.93 0.76
N GLY A 300 13.32 8.07 -0.21
CA GLY A 300 13.75 6.67 -0.21
C GLY A 300 13.18 5.81 -1.33
N ALA A 301 13.30 4.49 -1.16
CA ALA A 301 12.67 3.50 -2.02
C ALA A 301 12.31 2.23 -1.23
N VAL A 302 11.36 1.48 -1.76
CA VAL A 302 11.13 0.07 -1.39
C VAL A 302 11.55 -0.79 -2.57
N SER A 303 12.45 -1.74 -2.35
CA SER A 303 13.01 -2.54 -3.44
C SER A 303 13.48 -3.92 -2.98
N GLY A 304 13.55 -4.87 -3.91
CA GLY A 304 14.06 -6.23 -3.68
C GLY A 304 13.99 -7.07 -4.95
N VAL A 305 14.67 -8.22 -4.95
CA VAL A 305 14.73 -9.16 -6.09
C VAL A 305 13.41 -9.88 -6.37
N SER A 306 12.48 -9.86 -5.43
CA SER A 306 11.15 -10.47 -5.56
C SER A 306 10.11 -9.71 -4.74
N LEU A 307 8.84 -9.99 -5.02
CA LEU A 307 7.69 -9.37 -4.37
C LEU A 307 7.60 -9.62 -2.85
N SER A 308 8.23 -10.69 -2.34
CA SER A 308 8.28 -11.08 -0.92
C SER A 308 9.54 -10.56 -0.20
N GLN A 309 10.63 -10.32 -0.92
CA GLN A 309 11.95 -9.94 -0.35
C GLN A 309 12.21 -8.42 -0.31
N LEU A 310 11.16 -7.61 -0.43
CA LEU A 310 11.27 -6.15 -0.44
C LEU A 310 11.75 -5.58 0.90
N LYS A 311 12.67 -4.62 0.83
CA LYS A 311 13.21 -3.84 1.97
C LYS A 311 13.06 -2.35 1.70
N ALA A 312 13.02 -1.54 2.76
CA ALA A 312 13.02 -0.09 2.65
C ALA A 312 14.44 0.48 2.77
N VAL A 313 14.80 1.40 1.88
CA VAL A 313 16.06 2.15 1.92
C VAL A 313 15.72 3.63 1.95
N TYR A 314 16.12 4.35 2.99
CA TYR A 314 15.67 5.72 3.27
C TYR A 314 16.74 6.57 3.97
N GLY A 315 16.63 7.89 3.89
CA GLY A 315 17.60 8.82 4.51
C GLY A 315 19.02 8.66 3.94
N PRO A 316 20.09 8.76 4.76
CA PRO A 316 21.48 8.69 4.26
C PRO A 316 21.82 7.40 3.48
N ALA A 317 21.21 6.26 3.84
CA ALA A 317 21.36 5.02 3.09
C ALA A 317 20.77 5.12 1.68
N TRP A 318 19.64 5.81 1.52
CA TRP A 318 19.05 6.08 0.21
C TRP A 318 19.95 6.98 -0.63
N THR A 319 20.45 8.09 -0.08
CA THR A 319 21.34 9.02 -0.81
C THR A 319 22.59 8.30 -1.34
N ILE A 320 23.20 7.44 -0.52
CA ILE A 320 24.37 6.65 -0.94
C ILE A 320 23.98 5.59 -1.99
N TRP A 321 22.93 4.80 -1.74
CA TRP A 321 22.50 3.76 -2.68
C TRP A 321 22.03 4.32 -4.03
N GLU A 322 21.39 5.49 -4.03
CA GLU A 322 20.99 6.24 -5.22
C GLU A 322 22.20 6.67 -6.04
N ARG A 323 23.19 7.32 -5.41
CA ARG A 323 24.44 7.72 -6.07
C ARG A 323 25.21 6.54 -6.65
N LEU A 324 25.19 5.38 -5.98
CA LEU A 324 25.87 4.16 -6.40
C LEU A 324 25.07 3.30 -7.41
N GLY A 325 24.10 3.86 -8.13
CA GLY A 325 23.37 3.17 -9.21
C GLY A 325 22.26 2.22 -8.75
N ARG A 326 21.87 2.26 -7.47
CA ARG A 326 20.81 1.45 -6.86
C ARG A 326 20.98 -0.05 -7.14
N LYS A 327 19.90 -0.73 -7.54
CA LYS A 327 19.85 -2.17 -7.83
C LYS A 327 20.79 -2.64 -8.96
N ASN A 328 21.17 -1.75 -9.88
CA ASN A 328 22.01 -2.10 -11.03
C ASN A 328 23.50 -1.79 -10.78
N GLY A 329 23.82 -1.01 -9.74
CA GLY A 329 25.18 -0.56 -9.46
C GLY A 329 25.94 -1.39 -8.43
N GLU A 330 26.82 -0.74 -7.69
CA GLU A 330 27.86 -1.40 -6.87
C GLU A 330 27.31 -2.29 -5.76
N LEU A 331 26.18 -1.93 -5.16
CA LEU A 331 25.62 -2.63 -4.00
C LEU A 331 24.56 -3.67 -4.36
N GLY A 332 23.91 -3.55 -5.52
CA GLY A 332 22.75 -4.38 -5.89
C GLY A 332 21.50 -4.06 -5.07
N TYR A 333 20.57 -5.01 -4.97
CA TYR A 333 19.37 -4.86 -4.14
C TYR A 333 19.70 -4.92 -2.63
N PRO A 334 18.89 -4.26 -1.77
CA PRO A 334 18.96 -4.46 -0.32
C PRO A 334 18.55 -5.89 0.04
N THR A 335 19.24 -6.49 1.01
CA THR A 335 18.96 -7.86 1.51
C THR A 335 18.40 -7.84 2.93
N SER A 336 18.70 -6.80 3.72
CA SER A 336 18.13 -6.57 5.05
C SER A 336 17.36 -5.24 5.13
N GLU A 337 16.53 -5.10 6.15
CA GLU A 337 16.15 -3.76 6.64
C GLU A 337 17.37 -3.11 7.32
N ARG A 338 17.28 -1.84 7.71
CA ARG A 338 18.27 -1.22 8.60
C ARG A 338 18.18 -1.84 9.99
N THR A 339 19.30 -2.29 10.53
CA THR A 339 19.45 -2.85 11.87
C THR A 339 20.35 -1.95 12.71
N THR A 340 19.94 -1.66 13.95
CA THR A 340 20.79 -1.00 14.95
C THR A 340 21.85 -1.96 15.46
N VAL A 341 23.09 -1.49 15.63
CA VAL A 341 24.23 -2.23 16.19
C VAL A 341 24.92 -1.36 17.24
N ALA A 342 25.77 -1.95 18.09
CA ALA A 342 26.35 -1.27 19.26
C ALA A 342 26.95 0.11 18.96
N THR A 343 27.62 0.28 17.81
CA THR A 343 28.28 1.54 17.42
C THR A 343 27.47 2.40 16.44
N GLY A 344 26.24 2.00 16.06
CA GLY A 344 25.37 2.76 15.17
C GLY A 344 24.31 1.94 14.43
N TRP A 345 24.31 1.94 13.10
CA TRP A 345 23.40 1.11 12.31
C TRP A 345 24.04 0.60 11.01
N ILE A 346 23.51 -0.50 10.49
CA ILE A 346 23.89 -1.09 9.21
C ILE A 346 22.68 -1.53 8.40
N GLN A 347 22.78 -1.49 7.08
CA GLN A 347 21.86 -2.12 6.14
C GLN A 347 22.66 -2.90 5.10
N HIS A 348 22.35 -4.18 4.94
CA HIS A 348 23.02 -5.09 4.02
C HIS A 348 22.37 -5.08 2.63
N PHE A 349 23.21 -5.23 1.61
CA PHE A 349 22.87 -5.31 0.20
C PHE A 349 23.58 -6.53 -0.43
N GLN A 350 23.17 -6.96 -1.62
CA GLN A 350 23.76 -8.15 -2.27
C GLN A 350 25.30 -8.10 -2.33
N LYS A 351 25.84 -6.99 -2.83
CA LYS A 351 27.28 -6.80 -3.10
C LYS A 351 28.00 -5.94 -2.06
N GLY A 352 27.35 -5.59 -0.94
CA GLY A 352 27.95 -4.70 0.07
C GLY A 352 27.06 -4.39 1.26
N ALA A 353 27.40 -3.32 1.98
CA ALA A 353 26.58 -2.77 3.06
C ALA A 353 26.74 -1.25 3.14
N ILE A 354 25.75 -0.56 3.71
CA ILE A 354 25.83 0.84 4.11
C ILE A 354 25.65 0.91 5.61
N SER A 355 26.54 1.62 6.31
CA SER A 355 26.47 1.79 7.77
C SER A 355 26.57 3.26 8.17
N LYS A 356 26.28 3.54 9.44
CA LYS A 356 26.64 4.78 10.12
C LYS A 356 27.20 4.43 11.50
N ARG A 357 28.27 5.11 11.91
CA ARG A 357 28.84 5.03 13.26
C ARG A 357 28.52 6.31 14.04
N GLY A 358 27.74 6.21 15.12
CA GLY A 358 27.34 7.34 15.96
C GLY A 358 26.85 8.57 15.17
N SER A 359 27.50 9.72 15.40
CA SER A 359 27.25 10.98 14.69
C SER A 359 27.92 11.08 13.30
N ALA A 360 28.92 10.26 13.00
CA ALA A 360 29.73 10.36 11.77
C ALA A 360 28.90 10.13 10.49
N PRO A 361 29.35 10.64 9.32
CA PRO A 361 28.68 10.39 8.04
C PRO A 361 28.52 8.89 7.74
N SER A 362 27.43 8.53 7.07
CA SER A 362 27.24 7.17 6.58
C SER A 362 28.29 6.82 5.51
N VAL A 363 28.77 5.58 5.54
CA VAL A 363 29.74 5.04 4.57
C VAL A 363 29.26 3.71 4.03
N HIS A 364 29.86 3.25 2.94
CA HIS A 364 29.55 1.96 2.33
C HIS A 364 30.81 1.13 2.16
N VAL A 365 30.63 -0.19 2.09
CA VAL A 365 31.64 -1.18 1.72
C VAL A 365 31.04 -2.00 0.58
N SER A 366 31.75 -2.15 -0.54
CA SER A 366 31.29 -2.80 -1.77
C SER A 366 32.33 -3.76 -2.36
N GLY A 367 31.91 -4.63 -3.28
CA GLY A 367 32.79 -5.45 -4.12
C GLY A 367 33.76 -6.33 -3.32
N ALA A 368 35.03 -6.33 -3.71
CA ALA A 368 36.06 -7.16 -3.08
C ALA A 368 36.29 -6.82 -1.60
N PHE A 369 36.15 -5.55 -1.20
CA PHE A 369 36.23 -5.14 0.21
C PHE A 369 35.05 -5.69 1.01
N ALA A 370 33.85 -5.71 0.45
CA ALA A 370 32.69 -6.33 1.09
C ALA A 370 32.84 -7.85 1.24
N ALA A 371 33.44 -8.53 0.26
CA ALA A 371 33.73 -9.96 0.36
C ALA A 371 34.73 -10.26 1.48
N ALA A 372 35.88 -9.58 1.50
CA ALA A 372 36.92 -9.76 2.52
C ALA A 372 36.43 -9.37 3.94
N TRP A 373 35.65 -8.30 4.05
CA TRP A 373 35.02 -7.88 5.30
C TRP A 373 34.02 -8.93 5.82
N ARG A 374 33.21 -9.54 4.94
CA ARG A 374 32.30 -10.63 5.30
C ARG A 374 33.03 -11.90 5.74
N SER A 375 34.10 -12.31 5.05
CA SER A 375 34.92 -13.45 5.48
C SER A 375 35.64 -13.20 6.82
N ALA A 376 35.85 -11.94 7.21
CA ALA A 376 36.39 -11.55 8.51
C ALA A 376 35.31 -11.41 9.62
N GLY A 377 34.06 -11.82 9.38
CA GLY A 377 32.96 -11.77 10.36
C GLY A 377 32.04 -10.54 10.26
N ALA A 378 32.22 -9.70 9.24
CA ALA A 378 31.43 -8.48 9.00
C ALA A 378 31.37 -7.56 10.25
N GLU A 379 30.19 -6.99 10.56
CA GLU A 379 30.02 -6.07 11.69
C GLU A 379 30.23 -6.69 13.08
N ARG A 380 30.31 -8.03 13.17
CA ARG A 380 30.60 -8.77 14.41
C ARG A 380 32.05 -9.26 14.48
N GLY A 381 32.82 -9.08 13.42
CA GLY A 381 34.20 -9.52 13.30
C GLY A 381 35.22 -8.50 13.81
N VAL A 382 36.50 -8.89 13.77
CA VAL A 382 37.64 -8.07 14.25
C VAL A 382 37.74 -6.69 13.59
N LEU A 383 37.17 -6.51 12.40
CA LEU A 383 37.15 -5.21 11.71
C LEU A 383 36.04 -4.27 12.23
N GLY A 384 34.90 -4.78 12.69
CA GLY A 384 33.72 -3.96 13.02
C GLY A 384 33.12 -3.25 11.79
N LEU A 385 32.48 -2.10 11.99
CA LEU A 385 31.89 -1.31 10.90
C LEU A 385 32.97 -0.61 10.03
N PRO A 386 32.70 -0.37 8.73
CA PRO A 386 33.52 0.55 7.95
C PRO A 386 33.43 1.98 8.52
N THR A 387 34.56 2.69 8.55
CA THR A 387 34.69 4.06 9.09
C THR A 387 35.01 5.12 8.03
N LYS A 388 35.48 4.69 6.85
CA LYS A 388 35.64 5.48 5.63
C LYS A 388 35.16 4.68 4.41
N VAL A 389 34.88 5.35 3.31
CA VAL A 389 34.77 4.69 1.99
C VAL A 389 36.13 4.17 1.54
N ALA A 390 36.16 3.24 0.60
CA ALA A 390 37.41 2.77 0.00
C ALA A 390 38.14 3.93 -0.73
N TRP A 391 39.46 3.95 -0.63
CA TRP A 391 40.33 4.92 -1.27
C TRP A 391 41.22 4.23 -2.30
N SER A 392 41.33 4.81 -3.50
CA SER A 392 42.20 4.32 -4.57
C SER A 392 43.58 4.95 -4.48
N LEU A 393 44.61 4.15 -4.81
CA LEU A 393 46.02 4.49 -4.85
C LEU A 393 46.60 4.03 -6.20
N SER A 394 47.81 4.47 -6.56
CA SER A 394 48.44 4.10 -7.83
C SER A 394 48.65 2.59 -8.02
N ARG A 395 49.02 1.87 -6.94
CA ARG A 395 49.28 0.42 -6.95
C ARG A 395 48.12 -0.43 -6.40
N GLY A 396 47.03 0.19 -5.92
CA GLY A 396 46.05 -0.53 -5.11
C GLY A 396 44.91 0.30 -4.55
N SER A 397 44.27 -0.20 -3.50
CA SER A 397 43.22 0.51 -2.77
C SER A 397 43.15 0.03 -1.32
N TYR A 398 42.53 0.80 -0.44
CA TYR A 398 42.31 0.38 0.94
C TYR A 398 41.01 0.93 1.51
N GLN A 399 40.50 0.31 2.57
CA GLN A 399 39.33 0.80 3.31
C GLN A 399 39.55 0.65 4.82
N ARG A 400 39.13 1.67 5.58
CA ARG A 400 39.24 1.71 7.05
C ARG A 400 37.96 1.21 7.71
N PHE A 401 38.14 0.46 8.80
CA PHE A 401 37.09 -0.08 9.67
C PHE A 401 37.36 0.37 11.11
N GLU A 402 36.64 -0.18 12.10
CA GLU A 402 36.79 0.17 13.52
C GLU A 402 38.04 -0.48 14.14
N GLY A 403 38.25 -1.78 13.89
CA GLY A 403 39.38 -2.55 14.44
C GLY A 403 40.58 -2.75 13.50
N GLY A 404 40.53 -2.20 12.29
CA GLY A 404 41.64 -2.28 11.35
C GLY A 404 41.37 -1.74 9.95
N GLU A 405 42.17 -2.19 8.99
CA GLU A 405 42.09 -1.79 7.58
C GLU A 405 42.14 -3.00 6.65
N LEU A 406 41.42 -2.93 5.53
CA LEU A 406 41.61 -3.85 4.40
C LEU A 406 42.42 -3.14 3.31
N TRP A 407 43.41 -3.82 2.75
CA TRP A 407 44.34 -3.28 1.75
C TRP A 407 44.44 -4.23 0.55
N ARG A 408 44.43 -3.69 -0.67
CA ARG A 408 44.35 -4.46 -1.92
C ARG A 408 45.42 -3.99 -2.90
N ILE A 409 46.24 -4.90 -3.42
CA ILE A 409 47.16 -4.63 -4.54
C ILE A 409 46.41 -4.91 -5.85
N GLY A 410 46.35 -3.94 -6.76
CA GLY A 410 45.63 -4.05 -8.03
C GLY A 410 44.23 -4.69 -7.89
N THR A 411 44.04 -5.85 -8.53
CA THR A 411 42.79 -6.63 -8.51
C THR A 411 42.79 -7.81 -7.52
N GLN A 412 43.84 -8.01 -6.72
CA GLN A 412 43.96 -9.14 -5.78
C GLN A 412 42.88 -9.15 -4.67
N THR A 413 42.85 -10.19 -3.83
CA THR A 413 41.99 -10.22 -2.63
C THR A 413 42.48 -9.20 -1.59
N PRO A 414 41.62 -8.32 -1.04
CA PRO A 414 42.01 -7.43 0.04
C PRO A 414 42.48 -8.19 1.28
N ARG A 415 43.60 -7.77 1.85
CA ARG A 415 44.22 -8.32 3.06
C ARG A 415 43.91 -7.47 4.28
N ARG A 416 43.62 -8.12 5.42
CA ARG A 416 43.33 -7.42 6.69
C ARG A 416 44.59 -7.13 7.48
N VAL A 417 44.72 -5.89 7.94
CA VAL A 417 45.78 -5.44 8.85
C VAL A 417 45.12 -4.84 10.09
N THR A 418 45.36 -5.45 11.26
CA THR A 418 44.63 -5.18 12.52
C THR A 418 45.57 -5.02 13.72
N GLY A 419 45.10 -4.40 14.80
CA GLY A 419 45.76 -4.42 16.12
C GLY A 419 47.20 -3.88 16.14
N THR A 420 48.06 -4.54 16.92
CA THR A 420 49.49 -4.21 17.10
C THR A 420 50.25 -4.16 15.77
N ILE A 421 49.99 -5.12 14.88
CA ILE A 421 50.55 -5.18 13.53
C ILE A 421 50.21 -3.93 12.72
N LEU A 422 48.96 -3.47 12.72
CA LEU A 422 48.56 -2.24 12.01
C LEU A 422 49.30 -1.02 12.54
N THR A 423 49.50 -0.94 13.86
CA THR A 423 50.25 0.14 14.52
C THR A 423 51.72 0.12 14.12
N ALA A 424 52.38 -1.05 14.22
CA ALA A 424 53.78 -1.23 13.85
C ALA A 424 54.04 -0.96 12.36
N TRP A 425 53.17 -1.47 11.47
CA TRP A 425 53.28 -1.23 10.03
C TRP A 425 53.15 0.26 9.69
N LYS A 426 52.20 0.97 10.29
CA LYS A 426 52.03 2.43 10.10
C LYS A 426 53.22 3.22 10.64
N ALA A 427 53.76 2.85 11.80
CA ALA A 427 54.96 3.47 12.34
C ALA A 427 56.19 3.28 11.42
N ALA A 428 56.26 2.15 10.70
CA ALA A 428 57.28 1.86 9.70
C ALA A 428 57.01 2.49 8.30
N GLY A 429 56.09 3.47 8.20
CA GLY A 429 55.73 4.17 6.96
C GLY A 429 54.58 3.54 6.15
N GLY A 430 54.01 2.43 6.61
CA GLY A 430 52.92 1.73 5.94
C GLY A 430 53.25 1.31 4.51
N HIS A 431 52.29 1.47 3.59
CA HIS A 431 52.38 1.04 2.19
C HIS A 431 53.47 1.74 1.34
N VAL A 432 54.06 2.84 1.82
CA VAL A 432 55.22 3.53 1.21
C VAL A 432 56.52 3.30 1.98
N GLY A 433 56.45 2.64 3.14
CA GLY A 433 57.60 2.29 3.95
C GLY A 433 58.23 0.95 3.54
N ARG A 434 59.27 0.54 4.27
CA ARG A 434 60.12 -0.63 3.93
C ARG A 434 59.38 -1.96 3.74
N TYR A 435 58.20 -2.11 4.33
CA TYR A 435 57.38 -3.32 4.22
C TYR A 435 56.47 -3.34 2.99
N GLY A 436 56.13 -2.19 2.40
CA GLY A 436 55.18 -2.12 1.29
C GLY A 436 53.76 -2.57 1.66
N TYR A 437 53.02 -3.10 0.68
CA TYR A 437 51.63 -3.53 0.86
C TYR A 437 51.53 -4.90 1.57
N PRO A 438 50.44 -5.19 2.31
CA PRO A 438 50.20 -6.51 2.88
C PRO A 438 49.83 -7.53 1.79
N ILE A 439 50.46 -8.70 1.85
CA ILE A 439 50.24 -9.85 0.95
C ILE A 439 49.53 -11.01 1.65
N GLY A 440 49.54 -11.03 2.99
CA GLY A 440 48.77 -11.95 3.84
C GLY A 440 47.87 -11.21 4.84
N ASP A 441 46.94 -11.93 5.45
CA ASP A 441 46.09 -11.41 6.52
C ASP A 441 46.82 -11.38 7.87
N THR A 442 46.44 -10.46 8.77
CA THR A 442 46.83 -10.53 10.18
C THR A 442 46.25 -11.78 10.84
N THR A 443 47.12 -12.63 11.35
CA THR A 443 46.79 -13.92 12.00
C THR A 443 47.54 -14.05 13.32
N GLN A 444 46.97 -14.84 14.25
CA GLN A 444 47.65 -15.18 15.50
C GLN A 444 48.50 -16.44 15.30
N ARG A 445 49.68 -16.46 15.91
CA ARG A 445 50.62 -17.57 15.94
C ARG A 445 50.35 -18.47 17.16
N SER A 446 50.96 -19.66 17.17
CA SER A 446 50.88 -20.59 18.32
C SER A 446 51.55 -20.06 19.59
N ASP A 447 52.52 -19.16 19.46
CA ASP A 447 53.16 -18.41 20.56
C ASP A 447 52.30 -17.24 21.08
N GLY A 448 51.10 -17.03 20.52
CA GLY A 448 50.16 -15.98 20.92
C GLY A 448 50.41 -14.62 20.26
N GLN A 449 51.57 -14.40 19.63
CA GLN A 449 51.86 -13.15 18.91
C GLN A 449 51.02 -13.03 17.63
N TRP A 450 50.80 -11.81 17.17
CA TRP A 450 50.19 -11.56 15.87
C TRP A 450 51.27 -11.47 14.79
N GLN A 451 50.93 -11.86 13.56
CA GLN A 451 51.82 -11.70 12.41
C GLN A 451 51.05 -11.26 11.16
N CYS A 452 51.74 -10.58 10.24
CA CYS A 452 51.26 -10.29 8.90
C CYS A 452 52.44 -10.21 7.93
N ALA A 453 52.25 -10.78 6.74
CA ALA A 453 53.24 -10.75 5.66
C ALA A 453 52.95 -9.58 4.71
N PHE A 454 54.02 -8.85 4.34
CA PHE A 454 54.02 -7.73 3.42
C PHE A 454 55.05 -7.95 2.30
N GLU A 455 55.00 -7.14 1.24
CA GLU A 455 55.93 -7.21 0.10
C GLU A 455 57.40 -7.24 0.51
N GLY A 456 57.78 -6.41 1.50
CA GLY A 456 59.14 -6.27 2.03
C GLY A 456 59.42 -7.07 3.31
N GLY A 457 58.60 -8.07 3.64
CA GLY A 457 58.83 -8.99 4.76
C GLY A 457 57.67 -9.08 5.76
N THR A 458 57.89 -9.82 6.85
CA THR A 458 56.87 -10.10 7.88
C THR A 458 57.06 -9.20 9.10
N ILE A 459 55.95 -8.72 9.67
CA ILE A 459 55.92 -8.13 11.02
C ILE A 459 55.31 -9.15 11.97
N VAL A 460 55.90 -9.29 13.15
CA VAL A 460 55.37 -10.06 14.30
C VAL A 460 55.28 -9.09 15.49
N ALA A 461 54.17 -9.09 16.23
CA ALA A 461 53.89 -8.14 17.32
C ALA A 461 52.88 -8.67 18.35
#